data_AF-C0LWL0-F1
#
_entry.id   AF-C0LWL0-F1
#
_cell.length_a   1.000
_cell.length_b   1.000
_cell.length_c   1.000
_cell.angle_alpha   90.00
_cell.angle_beta   90.00
_cell.angle_gamma   90.00
#
_symmetry.space_group_name_H-M   'P 1'
#
loop_
_entity.id
_entity.type
_entity.pdbx_description
1 polymer ?
#
loop_
_entity_poly.entity_id
_entity_poly.type
_entity_poly.pdbx_seq_one_letter_code
_entity_poly.pdbx_strand_id
1 'polypeptide(L)'
;SIVEHAPLSSEFMKNTAGNQEAVTTASMSMSDLPYYFKKMNQMKKKYASDLLIHIGFEVDYLIGYEDFTRDFLNEYGPQTDDGVLSLHFLEGQGGFRSIDFTAEDYNEGIVQFYGGFEQAQLVYLEGVKQSIEADLGAFKPRRIGHISLCQKFQQFFGADGRDFSAEVIAEFEAILALVKKRDYELDFNTAGLFKPLCKETYPPKEIVTLARALEIPFVYGSDSHGVADIGRGYNTYC
;
A
#
# COMPACT_ATOMS: atom_id res chain seq x y z
N SER A 1 14.26 0.55 -4.35
CA SER A 1 14.19 -0.63 -3.48
C SER A 1 13.48 -1.76 -4.21
N ILE A 2 13.74 -3.01 -3.84
CA ILE A 2 12.96 -4.18 -4.25
C ILE A 2 12.13 -4.57 -3.03
N VAL A 3 10.82 -4.34 -3.10
CA VAL A 3 9.87 -4.50 -1.99
C VAL A 3 8.71 -5.38 -2.46
N GLU A 4 9.01 -6.64 -2.72
CA GLU A 4 8.03 -7.62 -3.19
C GLU A 4 6.91 -7.83 -2.14
N HIS A 5 5.71 -8.27 -2.57
CA HIS A 5 4.62 -8.56 -1.64
C HIS A 5 5.01 -9.67 -0.66
N ALA A 6 4.87 -9.39 0.64
CA ALA A 6 5.04 -10.39 1.69
C ALA A 6 3.95 -11.48 1.59
N PRO A 7 4.25 -12.75 1.93
CA PRO A 7 3.24 -13.80 1.97
C PRO A 7 2.07 -13.45 2.90
N LEU A 8 0.84 -13.63 2.43
CA LEU A 8 -0.36 -13.46 3.25
C LEU A 8 -0.49 -14.55 4.32
N SER A 9 -1.16 -14.21 5.43
CA SER A 9 -1.53 -15.18 6.46
C SER A 9 -2.48 -16.24 5.90
N SER A 10 -2.17 -17.51 6.13
CA SER A 10 -3.04 -18.61 5.73
C SER A 10 -4.39 -18.58 6.44
N GLU A 11 -4.47 -18.04 7.66
CA GLU A 11 -5.73 -17.81 8.37
C GLU A 11 -6.50 -16.62 7.77
N PHE A 12 -5.80 -15.55 7.39
CA PHE A 12 -6.44 -14.42 6.70
C PHE A 12 -7.09 -14.88 5.39
N MET A 13 -6.34 -15.63 4.56
CA MET A 13 -6.82 -16.11 3.25
C MET A 13 -8.11 -16.96 3.36
N LYS A 14 -8.31 -17.69 4.46
CA LYS A 14 -9.54 -18.48 4.70
C LYS A 14 -10.78 -17.61 4.96
N ASN A 15 -10.59 -16.36 5.35
CA ASN A 15 -11.65 -15.42 5.72
C ASN A 15 -11.87 -14.35 4.63
N THR A 16 -11.42 -14.62 3.40
CA THR A 16 -11.59 -13.74 2.24
C THR A 16 -12.85 -14.10 1.44
N ALA A 17 -13.36 -13.13 0.69
CA ALA A 17 -14.46 -13.30 -0.25
C ALA A 17 -14.18 -12.50 -1.55
N GLY A 18 -15.12 -12.54 -2.49
CA GLY A 18 -14.96 -11.90 -3.80
C GLY A 18 -14.19 -12.77 -4.79
N ASN A 19 -13.49 -12.14 -5.74
CA ASN A 19 -12.71 -12.90 -6.71
C ASN A 19 -11.47 -13.52 -6.05
N GLN A 20 -11.40 -14.86 -6.06
CA GLN A 20 -10.32 -15.61 -5.43
C GLN A 20 -8.94 -15.29 -6.01
N GLU A 21 -8.87 -14.87 -7.28
CA GLU A 21 -7.62 -14.46 -7.94
C GLU A 21 -6.96 -13.29 -7.21
N ALA A 22 -7.74 -12.34 -6.68
CA ALA A 22 -7.23 -11.21 -5.89
C ALA A 22 -6.40 -11.65 -4.67
N VAL A 23 -6.62 -12.87 -4.17
CA VAL A 23 -5.95 -13.42 -3.00
C VAL A 23 -4.88 -14.43 -3.41
N THR A 24 -5.16 -15.30 -4.39
CA THR A 24 -4.18 -16.33 -4.82
C THR A 24 -3.03 -15.77 -5.64
N THR A 25 -3.17 -14.58 -6.23
CA THR A 25 -2.10 -13.88 -6.95
C THR A 25 -1.55 -12.68 -6.20
N ALA A 26 -1.95 -12.45 -4.94
CA ALA A 26 -1.53 -11.29 -4.15
C ALA A 26 -0.03 -11.28 -3.84
N SER A 27 0.54 -12.44 -3.54
CA SER A 27 1.91 -12.55 -3.04
C SER A 27 2.56 -13.89 -3.40
N MET A 28 3.88 -13.97 -3.19
CA MET A 28 4.59 -15.25 -3.17
C MET A 28 4.14 -16.14 -2.00
N SER A 29 4.53 -17.41 -2.00
CA SER A 29 4.34 -18.31 -0.85
C SER A 29 5.46 -18.16 0.18
N MET A 30 5.23 -18.58 1.44
CA MET A 30 6.29 -18.63 2.46
C MET A 30 7.51 -19.46 2.02
N SER A 31 7.30 -20.53 1.26
CA SER A 31 8.39 -21.37 0.73
C SER A 31 9.26 -20.67 -0.32
N ASP A 32 8.81 -19.55 -0.88
CA ASP A 32 9.57 -18.79 -1.88
C ASP A 32 10.58 -17.83 -1.25
N LEU A 33 10.43 -17.48 0.03
CA LEU A 33 11.27 -16.50 0.73
C LEU A 33 12.78 -16.80 0.63
N PRO A 34 13.27 -18.05 0.82
CA PRO A 34 14.69 -18.34 0.66
C PRO A 34 15.19 -18.07 -0.77
N TYR A 35 14.37 -18.33 -1.78
CA TYR A 35 14.71 -18.10 -3.18
C TYR A 35 14.66 -16.62 -3.54
N TYR A 36 13.66 -15.89 -3.04
CA TYR A 36 13.55 -14.44 -3.14
C TYR A 36 14.81 -13.77 -2.59
N PHE A 37 15.16 -14.02 -1.33
CA PHE A 37 16.33 -13.42 -0.70
C PHE A 37 17.62 -13.78 -1.43
N LYS A 38 17.78 -15.05 -1.84
CA LYS A 38 18.95 -15.49 -2.61
C LYS A 38 19.08 -14.71 -3.92
N LYS A 39 18.00 -14.58 -4.68
CA LYS A 39 18.00 -13.90 -5.98
C LYS A 39 18.26 -12.41 -5.82
N MET A 40 17.57 -11.73 -4.89
CA MET A 40 17.70 -10.28 -4.72
C MET A 40 19.07 -9.91 -4.16
N ASN A 41 19.62 -10.68 -3.22
CA ASN A 41 20.99 -10.46 -2.75
C ASN A 41 22.03 -10.67 -3.85
N GLN A 42 21.81 -11.62 -4.76
CA GLN A 42 22.68 -11.78 -5.93
C GLN A 42 22.62 -10.53 -6.83
N MET A 43 21.44 -9.96 -7.06
CA MET A 43 21.30 -8.75 -7.89
C MET A 43 21.89 -7.52 -7.19
N LYS A 44 21.64 -7.34 -5.89
CA LYS A 44 22.25 -6.29 -5.05
C LYS A 44 23.77 -6.29 -5.16
N LYS A 45 24.41 -7.45 -5.04
CA LYS A 45 25.87 -7.58 -5.19
C LYS A 45 26.34 -7.35 -6.63
N LYS A 46 25.62 -7.89 -7.61
CA LYS A 46 26.00 -7.82 -9.03
C LYS A 46 26.06 -6.38 -9.55
N TYR A 47 25.14 -5.52 -9.13
CA TYR A 47 25.02 -4.14 -9.61
C TYR A 47 25.48 -3.08 -8.60
N ALA A 48 26.20 -3.49 -7.55
CA ALA A 48 26.61 -2.58 -6.46
C ALA A 48 27.52 -1.43 -6.91
N SER A 49 28.21 -1.57 -8.06
CA SER A 49 29.01 -0.50 -8.68
C SER A 49 28.18 0.61 -9.31
N ASP A 50 26.94 0.31 -9.68
CA ASP A 50 26.11 1.15 -10.54
C ASP A 50 24.84 1.65 -9.82
N LEU A 51 24.30 0.84 -8.91
CA LEU A 51 23.03 1.11 -8.25
C LEU A 51 23.02 0.57 -6.82
N LEU A 52 22.66 1.42 -5.87
CA LEU A 52 22.33 0.99 -4.51
C LEU A 52 20.96 0.29 -4.51
N ILE A 53 20.95 -1.00 -4.21
CA ILE A 53 19.74 -1.81 -4.15
C ILE A 53 19.44 -2.17 -2.69
N HIS A 54 18.27 -1.76 -2.21
CA HIS A 54 17.67 -2.21 -0.96
C HIS A 54 16.73 -3.38 -1.22
N ILE A 55 16.66 -4.32 -0.29
CA ILE A 55 15.80 -5.50 -0.36
C ILE A 55 14.83 -5.47 0.82
N GLY A 56 13.56 -5.73 0.57
CA GLY A 56 12.54 -5.68 1.61
C GLY A 56 11.23 -6.29 1.14
N PHE A 57 10.15 -5.85 1.77
CA PHE A 57 8.80 -6.23 1.37
C PHE A 57 7.89 -5.01 1.30
N GLU A 58 6.89 -5.10 0.43
CA GLU A 58 5.61 -4.43 0.63
C GLU A 58 4.77 -5.34 1.53
N VAL A 59 4.61 -4.90 2.77
CA VAL A 59 3.96 -5.66 3.84
C VAL A 59 2.51 -5.22 3.90
N ASP A 60 1.60 -6.18 3.77
CA ASP A 60 0.19 -5.94 4.01
C ASP A 60 -0.09 -5.69 5.49
N TYR A 61 -0.76 -4.57 5.77
CA TYR A 61 -1.45 -4.37 7.04
C TYR A 61 -2.78 -5.13 6.99
N LEU A 62 -2.80 -6.29 7.64
CA LEU A 62 -3.97 -7.16 7.72
C LEU A 62 -4.74 -6.84 9.02
N ILE A 63 -5.85 -6.11 8.89
CA ILE A 63 -6.69 -5.71 10.04
C ILE A 63 -7.10 -6.95 10.84
N GLY A 64 -6.77 -6.95 12.15
CA GLY A 64 -7.04 -8.07 13.05
C GLY A 64 -6.02 -9.22 13.01
N TYR A 65 -4.99 -9.15 12.16
CA TYR A 65 -3.92 -10.15 12.04
C TYR A 65 -2.54 -9.58 12.38
N GLU A 66 -2.49 -8.55 13.23
CA GLU A 66 -1.23 -7.89 13.61
C GLU A 66 -0.19 -8.86 14.21
N ASP A 67 -0.62 -9.88 14.94
CA ASP A 67 0.28 -10.89 15.51
C ASP A 67 1.03 -11.66 14.42
N PHE A 68 0.33 -12.07 13.35
CA PHE A 68 0.97 -12.71 12.19
C PHE A 68 1.99 -11.76 11.54
N THR A 69 1.59 -10.52 11.28
CA THR A 69 2.49 -9.54 10.63
C THR A 69 3.70 -9.24 11.51
N ARG A 70 3.52 -9.11 12.83
CA ARG A 70 4.59 -8.90 13.80
C ARG A 70 5.56 -10.08 13.84
N ASP A 71 5.05 -11.31 13.86
CA ASP A 71 5.87 -12.53 13.85
C ASP A 71 6.68 -12.64 12.56
N PHE A 72 6.05 -12.41 11.40
CA PHE A 72 6.72 -12.36 10.10
C PHE A 72 7.85 -11.32 10.07
N LEU A 73 7.58 -10.11 10.55
CA LEU A 73 8.57 -9.03 10.59
C LEU A 73 9.72 -9.33 11.56
N ASN A 74 9.46 -9.95 12.70
CA ASN A 74 10.50 -10.35 13.63
C ASN A 74 11.40 -11.46 13.06
N GLU A 75 10.84 -12.40 12.29
CA GLU A 75 11.59 -13.50 11.68
C GLU A 75 12.41 -13.04 10.46
N TYR A 76 11.81 -12.27 9.55
CA TYR A 76 12.41 -11.93 8.25
C TYR A 76 12.96 -10.50 8.17
N GLY A 77 12.53 -9.60 9.04
CA GLY A 77 13.03 -8.22 9.11
C GLY A 77 14.55 -8.07 9.23
N PRO A 78 15.27 -8.92 9.97
CA PRO A 78 16.74 -8.88 10.00
C PRO A 78 17.43 -9.08 8.63
N GLN A 79 16.71 -9.57 7.61
CA GLN A 79 17.21 -9.81 6.26
C GLN A 79 16.86 -8.69 5.27
N THR A 80 16.18 -7.62 5.73
CA THR A 80 15.74 -6.49 4.90
C THR A 80 16.57 -5.22 5.16
N ASP A 81 16.58 -4.31 4.19
CA ASP A 81 17.21 -2.99 4.28
C ASP A 81 16.20 -1.83 4.19
N ASP A 82 14.96 -2.12 3.76
CA ASP A 82 13.90 -1.16 3.50
C ASP A 82 12.54 -1.89 3.52
N GLY A 83 11.42 -1.17 3.52
CA GLY A 83 10.09 -1.75 3.42
C GLY A 83 8.99 -0.71 3.24
N VAL A 84 7.84 -1.17 2.78
CA VAL A 84 6.61 -0.38 2.67
C VAL A 84 5.52 -1.10 3.46
N LEU A 85 4.67 -0.37 4.20
CA LEU A 85 3.47 -0.89 4.84
C LEU A 85 2.25 -0.39 4.07
N SER A 86 1.46 -1.29 3.51
CA SER A 86 0.35 -0.98 2.61
C SER A 86 -0.95 -1.62 3.07
N LEU A 87 -2.08 -1.02 2.72
CA LEU A 87 -3.42 -1.56 2.99
C LEU A 87 -4.09 -1.93 1.67
N HIS A 88 -4.28 -3.23 1.42
CA HIS A 88 -4.91 -3.74 0.20
C HIS A 88 -6.24 -4.44 0.43
N PHE A 89 -6.62 -4.70 1.68
CA PHE A 89 -7.84 -5.42 2.02
C PHE A 89 -8.62 -4.73 3.14
N LEU A 90 -9.95 -4.74 3.03
CA LEU A 90 -10.87 -4.32 4.07
C LEU A 90 -11.88 -5.43 4.34
N GLU A 91 -12.51 -5.41 5.51
CA GLU A 91 -13.73 -6.19 5.70
C GLU A 91 -14.78 -5.72 4.68
N GLY A 92 -15.60 -6.65 4.21
CA GLY A 92 -16.60 -6.34 3.20
C GLY A 92 -17.62 -7.44 3.07
N GLN A 93 -18.34 -7.42 1.95
CA GLN A 93 -19.41 -8.38 1.69
C GLN A 93 -18.85 -9.81 1.68
N GLY A 94 -19.19 -10.58 2.72
CA GLY A 94 -18.88 -12.00 2.86
C GLY A 94 -17.49 -12.33 3.46
N GLY A 95 -16.69 -11.34 3.84
CA GLY A 95 -15.33 -11.52 4.36
C GLY A 95 -14.40 -10.39 3.92
N PHE A 96 -13.10 -10.57 4.06
CA PHE A 96 -12.12 -9.60 3.54
C PHE A 96 -12.17 -9.51 2.01
N ARG A 97 -12.14 -8.28 1.49
CA ARG A 97 -12.23 -7.94 0.06
C ARG A 97 -11.04 -7.10 -0.36
N SER A 98 -10.60 -7.27 -1.60
CA SER A 98 -9.52 -6.45 -2.17
C SER A 98 -10.03 -5.03 -2.46
N ILE A 99 -9.20 -4.04 -2.14
CA ILE A 99 -9.43 -2.64 -2.48
C ILE A 99 -9.19 -2.40 -3.97
N ASP A 100 -8.33 -3.20 -4.59
CA ASP A 100 -7.59 -2.76 -5.75
C ASP A 100 -7.56 -3.77 -6.91
N PHE A 101 -8.25 -4.91 -6.79
CA PHE A 101 -8.29 -5.93 -7.84
C PHE A 101 -8.98 -5.44 -9.13
N THR A 102 -10.29 -5.18 -9.09
CA THR A 102 -11.06 -4.55 -10.19
C THR A 102 -12.09 -3.57 -9.64
N ALA A 103 -12.57 -2.66 -10.50
CA ALA A 103 -13.57 -1.68 -10.11
C ALA A 103 -14.90 -2.35 -9.71
N GLU A 104 -15.28 -3.43 -10.40
CA GLU A 104 -16.47 -4.21 -10.12
C GLU A 104 -16.35 -4.96 -8.78
N ASP A 105 -15.23 -5.64 -8.51
CA ASP A 105 -15.02 -6.36 -7.24
C ASP A 105 -14.95 -5.38 -6.07
N TYR A 106 -14.30 -4.22 -6.25
CA TYR A 106 -14.29 -3.14 -5.25
C TYR A 106 -15.69 -2.58 -4.99
N ASN A 107 -16.49 -2.38 -6.05
CA ASN A 107 -17.86 -1.91 -5.93
C ASN A 107 -18.74 -2.89 -5.14
N GLU A 108 -18.74 -4.17 -5.54
CA GLU A 108 -19.56 -5.21 -4.91
C GLU A 108 -19.09 -5.55 -3.50
N GLY A 109 -17.79 -5.57 -3.27
CA GLY A 109 -17.19 -6.02 -2.03
C GLY A 109 -17.14 -4.97 -0.93
N ILE A 110 -16.84 -3.72 -1.30
CA ILE A 110 -16.50 -2.67 -0.34
C ILE A 110 -17.48 -1.49 -0.47
N VAL A 111 -17.61 -0.90 -1.66
CA VAL A 111 -18.40 0.34 -1.83
C VAL A 111 -19.87 0.13 -1.48
N GLN A 112 -20.51 -0.93 -1.99
CA GLN A 112 -21.90 -1.25 -1.66
C GLN A 112 -22.07 -1.67 -0.20
N PHE A 113 -21.09 -2.39 0.35
CA PHE A 113 -21.11 -2.86 1.73
C PHE A 113 -21.10 -1.69 2.73
N TYR A 114 -20.28 -0.67 2.47
CA TYR A 114 -20.20 0.54 3.32
C TYR A 114 -21.21 1.63 2.94
N GLY A 115 -21.99 1.43 1.88
CA GLY A 115 -23.11 2.30 1.50
C GLY A 115 -22.76 3.49 0.59
N GLY A 116 -21.54 3.52 0.01
CA GLY A 116 -21.12 4.56 -0.93
C GLY A 116 -19.61 4.71 -1.05
N PHE A 117 -19.17 5.43 -2.10
CA PHE A 117 -17.74 5.61 -2.40
C PHE A 117 -17.05 6.43 -1.31
N GLU A 118 -17.69 7.49 -0.82
CA GLU A 118 -17.17 8.29 0.29
C GLU A 118 -17.05 7.47 1.59
N GLN A 119 -18.05 6.65 1.92
CA GLN A 119 -17.99 5.77 3.08
C GLN A 119 -16.85 4.75 2.96
N ALA A 120 -16.62 4.20 1.76
CA ALA A 120 -15.49 3.33 1.49
C ALA A 120 -14.13 4.06 1.63
N GLN A 121 -14.04 5.33 1.21
CA GLN A 121 -12.85 6.16 1.44
C GLN A 121 -12.58 6.33 2.94
N LEU A 122 -13.59 6.70 3.73
CA LEU A 122 -13.43 6.93 5.17
C LEU A 122 -12.98 5.66 5.91
N VAL A 123 -13.57 4.50 5.57
CA VAL A 123 -13.15 3.22 6.18
C VAL A 123 -11.75 2.81 5.75
N TYR A 124 -11.38 3.06 4.49
CA TYR A 124 -10.01 2.86 4.02
C TYR A 124 -9.02 3.73 4.80
N LEU A 125 -9.32 5.02 4.99
CA LEU A 125 -8.44 5.94 5.72
C LEU A 125 -8.32 5.57 7.20
N GLU A 126 -9.39 5.09 7.83
CA GLU A 126 -9.31 4.53 9.18
C GLU A 126 -8.40 3.30 9.22
N GLY A 127 -8.45 2.41 8.22
CA GLY A 127 -7.50 1.29 8.10
C GLY A 127 -6.04 1.76 7.92
N VAL A 128 -5.81 2.81 7.13
CA VAL A 128 -4.48 3.43 6.96
C VAL A 128 -3.97 3.96 8.30
N LYS A 129 -4.82 4.68 9.04
CA LYS A 129 -4.50 5.18 10.38
C LYS A 129 -4.15 4.05 11.35
N GLN A 130 -4.93 2.98 11.39
CA GLN A 130 -4.64 1.78 12.18
C GLN A 130 -3.28 1.19 11.83
N SER A 131 -2.92 1.10 10.54
CA SER A 131 -1.61 0.62 10.10
C SER A 131 -0.46 1.46 10.65
N ILE A 132 -0.64 2.78 10.76
CA ILE A 132 0.37 3.71 11.31
C ILE A 132 0.47 3.54 12.83
N GLU A 133 -0.65 3.32 13.51
CA GLU A 133 -0.70 3.16 14.97
C GLU A 133 -0.17 1.81 15.46
N ALA A 134 -0.35 0.76 14.65
CA ALA A 134 -0.07 -0.63 15.00
C ALA A 134 1.36 -0.85 15.52
N ASP A 135 1.49 -1.63 16.59
CA ASP A 135 2.79 -2.12 17.06
C ASP A 135 3.11 -3.44 16.36
N LEU A 136 3.86 -3.34 15.25
CA LEU A 136 4.32 -4.48 14.46
C LEU A 136 5.80 -4.83 14.75
N GLY A 137 6.34 -4.34 15.87
CA GLY A 137 7.71 -4.62 16.31
C GLY A 137 8.79 -3.76 15.65
N ALA A 138 10.05 -4.09 15.95
CA ALA A 138 11.21 -3.27 15.59
C ALA A 138 11.46 -3.15 14.08
N PHE A 139 10.97 -4.11 13.30
CA PHE A 139 11.14 -4.19 11.85
C PHE A 139 9.94 -3.66 11.07
N LYS A 140 8.96 -3.03 11.74
CA LYS A 140 7.84 -2.37 11.08
C LYS A 140 8.33 -1.38 10.00
N PRO A 141 7.84 -1.46 8.75
CA PRO A 141 8.16 -0.47 7.73
C PRO A 141 7.75 0.94 8.18
N ARG A 142 8.63 1.92 7.93
CA ARG A 142 8.38 3.33 8.27
C ARG A 142 7.86 4.15 7.10
N ARG A 143 7.77 3.55 5.92
CA ARG A 143 7.15 4.16 4.74
C ARG A 143 5.76 3.59 4.54
N ILE A 144 4.76 4.45 4.54
CA ILE A 144 3.36 4.05 4.31
C ILE A 144 3.07 4.10 2.82
N GLY A 145 2.63 2.97 2.26
CA GLY A 145 2.33 2.78 0.85
C GLY A 145 1.08 3.53 0.42
N HIS A 146 1.11 4.06 -0.81
CA HIS A 146 -0.01 4.60 -1.60
C HIS A 146 -1.31 4.92 -0.84
N ILE A 147 -1.26 5.85 0.14
CA ILE A 147 -2.30 6.14 1.16
C ILE A 147 -3.66 6.67 0.64
N SER A 148 -3.90 6.60 -0.66
CA SER A 148 -5.16 6.96 -1.34
C SER A 148 -5.56 5.89 -2.35
N LEU A 149 -5.21 4.63 -2.09
CA LEU A 149 -5.51 3.50 -2.98
C LEU A 149 -7.00 3.33 -3.25
N CYS A 150 -7.87 3.80 -2.34
CA CYS A 150 -9.32 3.92 -2.56
C CYS A 150 -9.69 4.70 -3.84
N GLN A 151 -8.79 5.54 -4.36
CA GLN A 151 -8.97 6.30 -5.60
C GLN A 151 -8.64 5.52 -6.88
N LYS A 152 -8.14 4.28 -6.80
CA LYS A 152 -7.69 3.50 -7.97
C LYS A 152 -8.75 3.37 -9.06
N PHE A 153 -10.02 3.36 -8.66
CA PHE A 153 -11.17 3.22 -9.54
C PHE A 153 -12.09 4.45 -9.56
N GLN A 154 -11.62 5.62 -9.14
CA GLN A 154 -12.47 6.81 -8.95
C GLN A 154 -13.36 7.16 -10.14
N GLN A 155 -12.87 7.03 -11.37
CA GLN A 155 -13.66 7.35 -12.58
C GLN A 155 -14.84 6.39 -12.80
N PHE A 156 -14.76 5.15 -12.29
CA PHE A 156 -15.88 4.19 -12.32
C PHE A 156 -17.06 4.69 -11.47
N PHE A 157 -16.79 5.41 -10.38
CA PHE A 157 -17.78 5.96 -9.47
C PHE A 157 -18.18 7.40 -9.81
N GLY A 158 -17.73 7.93 -10.96
CA GLY A 158 -17.99 9.32 -11.35
C GLY A 158 -17.23 10.36 -10.52
N ALA A 159 -16.24 9.93 -9.73
CA ALA A 159 -15.33 10.82 -9.01
C ALA A 159 -14.09 11.11 -9.86
N ASP A 160 -13.50 12.30 -9.71
CA ASP A 160 -12.33 12.73 -10.49
C ASP A 160 -11.10 13.08 -9.63
N GLY A 161 -11.13 12.75 -8.33
CA GLY A 161 -10.01 12.92 -7.39
C GLY A 161 -9.82 14.34 -6.86
N ARG A 162 -10.60 15.31 -7.37
CA ARG A 162 -10.44 16.73 -7.04
C ARG A 162 -11.47 17.27 -6.04
N ASP A 163 -12.48 16.47 -5.72
CA ASP A 163 -13.62 16.84 -4.87
C ASP A 163 -13.71 15.92 -3.64
N PHE A 164 -12.66 15.87 -2.82
CA PHE A 164 -12.78 15.25 -1.49
C PHE A 164 -13.73 16.07 -0.62
N SER A 165 -14.58 15.38 0.16
CA SER A 165 -15.39 16.05 1.17
C SER A 165 -14.50 16.60 2.30
N ALA A 166 -15.03 17.56 3.05
CA ALA A 166 -14.32 18.11 4.20
C ALA A 166 -13.99 17.04 5.26
N GLU A 167 -14.81 15.99 5.36
CA GLU A 167 -14.58 14.86 6.26
C GLU A 167 -13.39 14.01 5.81
N VAL A 168 -13.32 13.67 4.51
CA VAL A 168 -12.19 12.94 3.93
C VAL A 168 -10.88 13.74 4.06
N ILE A 169 -10.91 15.05 3.82
CA ILE A 169 -9.74 15.91 4.04
C ILE A 169 -9.29 15.90 5.51
N ALA A 170 -10.23 15.99 6.46
CA ALA A 170 -9.90 15.94 7.88
C ALA A 170 -9.25 14.61 8.30
N GLU A 171 -9.70 13.48 7.74
CA GLU A 171 -9.06 12.18 7.96
C GLU A 171 -7.64 12.13 7.40
N PHE A 172 -7.40 12.68 6.21
CA PHE A 172 -6.04 12.82 5.69
C PHE A 172 -5.16 13.70 6.60
N GLU A 173 -5.66 14.85 7.07
CA GLU A 173 -4.90 15.70 7.99
C GLU A 173 -4.54 14.97 9.29
N ALA A 174 -5.46 14.18 9.84
CA ALA A 174 -5.22 13.35 11.01
C ALA A 174 -4.15 12.28 10.75
N ILE A 175 -4.22 11.59 9.61
CA ILE A 175 -3.20 10.63 9.16
C ILE A 175 -1.83 11.30 9.03
N LEU A 176 -1.75 12.44 8.36
CA LEU A 176 -0.48 13.15 8.16
C LEU A 176 0.13 13.64 9.48
N ALA A 177 -0.68 14.16 10.39
CA ALA A 177 -0.23 14.52 11.74
C ALA A 177 0.33 13.31 12.49
N LEU A 178 -0.28 12.13 12.34
CA LEU A 178 0.19 10.89 12.94
C LEU A 178 1.50 10.39 12.30
N VAL A 179 1.60 10.42 10.97
CA VAL A 179 2.84 10.08 10.23
C VAL A 179 3.99 10.95 10.71
N LYS A 180 3.78 12.28 10.81
CA LYS A 180 4.80 13.20 11.33
C LYS A 180 5.18 12.88 12.77
N LYS A 181 4.20 12.61 13.64
CA LYS A 181 4.43 12.25 15.05
C LYS A 181 5.23 10.95 15.20
N ARG A 182 5.06 9.99 14.29
CA ARG A 182 5.76 8.69 14.29
C ARG A 182 7.13 8.74 13.62
N ASP A 183 7.52 9.89 13.06
CA ASP A 183 8.75 10.03 12.26
C ASP A 183 8.78 9.05 11.09
N TYR A 184 7.62 8.92 10.42
CA TYR A 184 7.42 8.09 9.24
C TYR A 184 7.49 8.93 7.96
N GLU A 185 7.62 8.23 6.84
CA GLU A 185 7.64 8.80 5.49
C GLU A 185 6.51 8.22 4.64
N LEU A 186 6.25 8.82 3.48
CA LEU A 186 5.20 8.41 2.57
C LEU A 186 5.76 7.94 1.23
N ASP A 187 5.13 6.91 0.68
CA ASP A 187 5.30 6.51 -0.71
C ASP A 187 4.62 7.53 -1.63
N PHE A 188 5.41 8.24 -2.45
CA PHE A 188 4.89 9.01 -3.57
C PHE A 188 4.74 8.07 -4.76
N ASN A 189 3.61 7.40 -4.82
CA ASN A 189 3.35 6.35 -5.79
C ASN A 189 2.78 6.93 -7.09
N THR A 190 3.42 6.60 -8.20
CA THR A 190 3.03 7.07 -9.53
C THR A 190 2.17 6.10 -10.33
N ALA A 191 1.85 4.92 -9.78
CA ALA A 191 1.08 3.89 -10.47
C ALA A 191 -0.29 4.39 -10.94
N GLY A 192 -1.01 5.14 -10.08
CA GLY A 192 -2.36 5.62 -10.36
C GLY A 192 -2.45 6.47 -11.64
N LEU A 193 -1.39 7.21 -11.99
CA LEU A 193 -1.29 7.97 -13.25
C LEU A 193 -1.52 7.09 -14.49
N PHE A 194 -1.11 5.82 -14.39
CA PHE A 194 -1.14 4.85 -15.48
C PHE A 194 -2.31 3.87 -15.35
N LYS A 195 -3.05 3.85 -14.23
CA LYS A 195 -4.28 3.08 -14.11
C LYS A 195 -5.42 3.80 -14.86
N PRO A 196 -6.18 3.11 -15.73
CA PRO A 196 -7.14 3.76 -16.62
C PRO A 196 -8.26 4.50 -15.89
N LEU A 197 -8.67 4.02 -14.71
CA LEU A 197 -9.76 4.57 -13.91
C LEU A 197 -9.30 5.43 -12.72
N CYS A 198 -8.00 5.68 -12.58
CA CYS A 198 -7.43 6.56 -11.55
C CYS A 198 -6.97 7.89 -12.15
N LYS A 199 -5.82 7.89 -12.84
CA LYS A 199 -5.17 9.05 -13.47
C LYS A 199 -4.53 10.06 -12.49
N GLU A 200 -4.31 9.69 -11.25
CA GLU A 200 -3.64 10.52 -10.23
C GLU A 200 -2.51 9.77 -9.51
N THR A 201 -1.63 10.50 -8.84
CA THR A 201 -0.65 9.90 -7.92
C THR A 201 -1.32 9.45 -6.62
N TYR A 202 -0.69 8.53 -5.90
CA TYR A 202 -1.04 8.24 -4.52
C TYR A 202 0.09 8.75 -3.61
N PRO A 203 -0.12 9.72 -2.72
CA PRO A 203 -1.32 10.53 -2.58
C PRO A 203 -1.51 11.58 -3.71
N PRO A 204 -2.71 12.17 -3.86
CA PRO A 204 -2.96 13.23 -4.83
C PRO A 204 -2.32 14.55 -4.39
N LYS A 205 -2.20 15.50 -5.33
CA LYS A 205 -1.40 16.73 -5.18
C LYS A 205 -1.76 17.57 -3.94
N GLU A 206 -3.05 17.67 -3.60
CA GLU A 206 -3.51 18.41 -2.42
C GLU A 206 -2.93 17.80 -1.13
N ILE A 207 -3.04 16.49 -0.98
CA ILE A 207 -2.52 15.75 0.18
C ILE A 207 -0.98 15.80 0.22
N VAL A 208 -0.30 15.75 -0.94
CA VAL A 208 1.15 15.97 -1.03
C VAL A 208 1.53 17.36 -0.52
N THR A 209 0.72 18.39 -0.83
CA THR A 209 0.97 19.77 -0.37
C THR A 209 0.83 19.87 1.14
N LEU A 210 -0.20 19.26 1.73
CA LEU A 210 -0.40 19.19 3.19
C LEU A 210 0.76 18.46 3.88
N ALA A 211 1.16 17.29 3.36
CA ALA A 211 2.24 16.50 3.92
C ALA A 211 3.59 17.24 3.90
N ARG A 212 3.87 17.98 2.81
CA ARG A 212 5.06 18.83 2.69
C ARG A 212 5.07 19.99 3.67
N ALA A 213 3.91 20.60 3.95
CA ALA A 213 3.78 21.66 4.95
C ALA A 213 4.12 21.14 6.37
N LEU A 214 3.96 19.84 6.62
CA LEU A 214 4.36 19.15 7.85
C LEU A 214 5.80 18.59 7.79
N GLU A 215 6.53 18.84 6.71
CA GLU A 215 7.88 18.31 6.46
C GLU A 215 7.93 16.78 6.59
N ILE A 216 6.93 16.09 6.05
CA ILE A 216 6.92 14.62 5.95
C ILE A 216 7.74 14.23 4.70
N PRO A 217 8.76 13.36 4.83
CA PRO A 217 9.52 12.90 3.69
C PRO A 217 8.67 12.09 2.71
N PHE A 218 8.97 12.23 1.42
CA PHE A 218 8.41 11.39 0.36
C PHE A 218 9.52 10.64 -0.36
N VAL A 219 9.29 9.35 -0.61
CA VAL A 219 10.14 8.53 -1.48
C VAL A 219 9.37 8.22 -2.76
N TYR A 220 9.97 8.45 -3.92
CA TYR A 220 9.38 8.09 -5.20
C TYR A 220 9.13 6.57 -5.30
N GLY A 221 7.89 6.20 -5.59
CA GLY A 221 7.43 4.85 -5.87
C GLY A 221 6.96 4.73 -7.32
N SER A 222 7.64 3.90 -8.11
CA SER A 222 7.16 3.53 -9.44
C SER A 222 6.07 2.46 -9.40
N ASP A 223 6.11 1.60 -8.38
CA ASP A 223 5.29 0.39 -8.27
C ASP A 223 5.35 -0.47 -9.55
N SER A 224 6.58 -0.72 -9.96
CA SER A 224 6.90 -1.37 -11.23
C SER A 224 6.71 -2.88 -11.13
N HIS A 225 5.83 -3.42 -11.97
CA HIS A 225 5.59 -4.85 -12.11
C HIS A 225 6.27 -5.44 -13.37
N GLY A 226 7.02 -4.60 -14.09
CA GLY A 226 7.80 -5.00 -15.25
C GLY A 226 8.72 -3.88 -15.74
N VAL A 227 9.53 -4.19 -16.75
CA VAL A 227 10.53 -3.25 -17.30
C VAL A 227 9.90 -1.95 -17.83
N ALA A 228 8.71 -2.05 -18.43
CA ALA A 228 8.01 -0.89 -19.00
C ALA A 228 7.55 0.14 -17.96
N ASP A 229 7.48 -0.25 -16.67
CA ASP A 229 7.03 0.64 -15.60
C ASP A 229 8.17 1.44 -14.96
N ILE A 230 9.43 1.03 -15.18
CA ILE A 230 10.58 1.63 -14.50
C ILE A 230 10.71 3.11 -14.85
N GLY A 231 10.73 3.96 -13.83
CA GLY A 231 10.87 5.41 -13.97
C GLY A 231 9.60 6.14 -14.43
N ARG A 232 8.47 5.43 -14.59
CA ARG A 232 7.20 6.05 -14.97
C ARG A 232 6.82 7.15 -13.97
N GLY A 233 6.35 8.29 -14.47
CA GLY A 233 5.90 9.40 -13.63
C GLY A 233 6.99 10.09 -12.80
N TYR A 234 8.29 9.78 -12.97
CA TYR A 234 9.34 10.41 -12.17
C TYR A 234 9.37 11.94 -12.32
N ASN A 235 9.08 12.47 -13.51
CA ASN A 235 8.97 13.92 -13.74
C ASN A 235 7.76 14.58 -13.05
N THR A 236 6.82 13.79 -12.49
CA THR A 236 5.71 14.26 -11.66
C THR A 236 6.12 14.33 -10.19
N TYR A 237 7.14 13.58 -9.78
CA TYR A 237 7.74 13.65 -8.46
C TYR A 237 8.73 14.82 -8.41
N CYS A 238 8.22 15.99 -8.01
CA CYS A 238 8.97 17.25 -7.89
C CYS A 238 8.81 17.82 -6.49
#